data_AF-A0AA47M4J2-F1
#
_entry.id   AF-A0AA47M4J2-F1
#
_cell.length_a   1.000
_cell.length_b   1.000
_cell.length_c   1.000
_cell.angle_alpha   90.00
_cell.angle_beta   90.00
_cell.angle_gamma   90.00
#
_symmetry.space_group_name_H-M   'P 1'
#
loop_
_entity.id
_entity.type
_entity.pdbx_description
1 polymer ?
#
loop_
_entity_poly.entity_id
_entity_poly.type
_entity_poly.pdbx_seq_one_letter_code
_entity_poly.pdbx_strand_id
1 'polypeptide(L)'
;MSTDAEMAAYGKAAMYLRKPERERIEAQTKQFDAKAACYVVDEKELKATIVKRDKDQVTVKLLNSDETRTLKDDDVSSMNPPKFDKIEDMAMMTYLNEASVLYNLKER
;
A
#
# COMPACT_ATOMS: atom_id res chain seq x y z
N MET A 1 -10.44 -1.41 -17.20
CA MET A 1 -10.62 -0.47 -16.07
C MET A 1 -11.57 0.61 -16.56
N SER A 2 -12.71 0.83 -15.89
CA SER A 2 -13.66 1.85 -16.36
C SER A 2 -13.05 3.24 -16.32
N THR A 3 -13.38 4.00 -17.36
CA THR A 3 -12.97 5.38 -17.56
C THR A 3 -13.86 6.33 -16.76
N ASP A 4 -13.43 7.58 -16.58
CA ASP A 4 -14.26 8.61 -15.94
C ASP A 4 -15.61 8.81 -16.69
N ALA A 5 -15.66 8.47 -17.99
CA ALA A 5 -16.89 8.48 -18.78
C ALA A 5 -17.92 7.45 -18.32
N GLU A 6 -17.50 6.24 -17.90
CA GLU A 6 -18.38 5.23 -17.31
C GLU A 6 -18.86 5.66 -15.92
N MET A 7 -18.04 6.42 -15.19
CA MET A 7 -18.40 6.94 -13.87
C MET A 7 -19.42 8.09 -13.93
N ALA A 8 -19.55 8.78 -15.07
CA ALA A 8 -20.49 9.88 -15.27
C ALA A 8 -21.96 9.47 -15.05
N ALA A 9 -22.30 8.20 -15.33
CA ALA A 9 -23.65 7.65 -15.11
C ALA A 9 -24.08 7.70 -13.62
N TYR A 10 -23.12 7.72 -12.69
CA TYR A 10 -23.37 7.79 -11.25
C TYR A 10 -23.47 9.23 -10.71
N GLY A 11 -23.28 10.24 -11.57
CA GLY A 11 -23.40 11.66 -11.21
C GLY A 11 -22.58 12.05 -9.98
N LYS A 12 -23.21 12.66 -8.97
CA LYS A 12 -22.54 13.10 -7.73
C LYS A 12 -22.02 11.95 -6.86
N ALA A 13 -22.56 10.74 -7.02
CA ALA A 13 -22.13 9.57 -6.25
C ALA A 13 -20.80 9.00 -6.77
N ALA A 14 -20.42 9.30 -8.02
CA ALA A 14 -19.23 8.76 -8.67
C ALA A 14 -17.96 8.91 -7.82
N MET A 15 -17.78 10.08 -7.19
CA MET A 15 -16.61 10.41 -6.36
C MET A 15 -16.44 9.52 -5.12
N TYR A 16 -17.54 8.95 -4.62
CA TYR A 16 -17.54 8.04 -3.46
C TYR A 16 -17.41 6.57 -3.88
N LEU A 17 -17.75 6.24 -5.12
CA LEU A 17 -17.65 4.88 -5.66
C LEU A 17 -16.25 4.60 -6.21
N ARG A 18 -15.66 5.57 -6.91
CA ARG A 18 -14.33 5.45 -7.50
C ARG A 18 -13.62 6.80 -7.57
N LYS A 19 -12.31 6.81 -7.31
CA LYS A 19 -11.49 8.01 -7.50
C LYS A 19 -11.35 8.37 -8.99
N PRO A 20 -11.30 9.67 -9.33
CA PRO A 20 -11.07 10.12 -10.70
C PRO A 20 -9.81 9.52 -11.30
N GLU A 21 -9.80 9.33 -12.62
CA GLU A 21 -8.67 8.74 -13.34
C GLU A 21 -7.36 9.51 -13.09
N ARG A 22 -7.43 10.84 -13.00
CA ARG A 22 -6.29 11.69 -12.68
C ARG A 22 -5.65 11.33 -11.33
N GLU A 23 -6.43 11.24 -10.26
CA GLU A 23 -5.92 10.88 -8.92
C GLU A 23 -5.35 9.46 -8.90
N ARG A 24 -5.96 8.55 -9.67
CA ARG A 24 -5.44 7.20 -9.83
C ARG A 24 -4.09 7.20 -10.52
N ILE A 25 -3.92 7.89 -11.64
CA ILE A 25 -2.64 7.97 -12.34
C ILE A 25 -1.57 8.56 -11.43
N GLU A 26 -1.87 9.68 -10.75
CA GLU A 26 -0.95 10.31 -9.80
C GLU A 26 -0.51 9.32 -8.70
N ALA A 27 -1.44 8.57 -8.10
CA ALA A 27 -1.12 7.54 -7.12
C ALA A 27 -0.25 6.41 -7.70
N GLN A 28 -0.57 5.93 -8.91
CA GLN A 28 0.17 4.86 -9.58
C GLN A 28 1.59 5.26 -10.00
N THR A 29 1.81 6.53 -10.31
CA THR A 29 3.11 7.07 -10.69
C THR A 29 4.03 7.37 -9.51
N LYS A 30 3.55 7.23 -8.27
CA LYS A 30 4.40 7.43 -7.08
C LYS A 30 5.59 6.49 -7.10
N GLN A 31 6.76 7.05 -6.83
CA GLN A 31 8.00 6.29 -6.75
C GLN A 31 7.88 5.25 -5.63
N PHE A 32 8.11 3.99 -5.98
CA PHE A 32 8.00 2.86 -5.07
C PHE A 32 9.16 1.91 -5.29
N ASP A 33 9.90 1.62 -4.21
CA ASP A 33 10.93 0.60 -4.22
C ASP A 33 10.34 -0.70 -3.67
N ALA A 34 10.09 -1.67 -4.56
CA ALA A 34 9.52 -2.96 -4.18
C ALA A 34 10.43 -3.82 -3.29
N LYS A 35 11.74 -3.53 -3.23
CA LYS A 35 12.67 -4.25 -2.35
C LYS A 35 12.76 -3.63 -0.96
N ALA A 36 12.56 -2.32 -0.87
CA ALA A 36 12.67 -1.58 0.37
C ALA A 36 11.31 -1.39 1.07
N ALA A 37 10.22 -1.19 0.33
CA ALA A 37 8.90 -0.97 0.91
C ALA A 37 8.33 -2.27 1.52
N CYS A 38 7.98 -2.21 2.80
CA CYS A 38 7.51 -3.35 3.55
C CYS A 38 6.41 -2.95 4.56
N TYR A 39 5.68 -3.95 5.01
CA TYR A 39 4.83 -3.85 6.16
C TYR A 39 5.49 -4.50 7.37
N VAL A 40 5.28 -3.93 8.54
CA VAL A 40 5.80 -4.44 9.82
C VAL A 40 4.68 -4.54 10.84
N VAL A 41 4.80 -5.48 11.77
CA VAL A 41 3.83 -5.65 12.86
C VAL A 41 4.04 -4.54 13.90
N ASP A 42 3.14 -3.58 13.93
CA ASP A 42 3.10 -2.49 14.91
C ASP A 42 1.65 -2.13 15.25
N GLU A 43 1.39 -1.71 16.48
CA GLU A 43 0.05 -1.33 16.96
C GLU A 43 -0.51 -0.08 16.26
N LYS A 44 0.36 0.81 15.77
CA LYS A 44 -0.04 2.10 15.19
C LYS A 44 0.38 2.26 13.74
N GLU A 45 1.56 1.77 13.37
CA GLU A 45 2.17 2.07 12.06
C GLU A 45 2.73 0.84 11.35
N LEU A 46 1.99 0.38 10.36
CA LEU A 46 2.34 -0.84 9.66
C LEU A 46 3.25 -0.61 8.44
N LYS A 47 3.43 0.62 7.92
CA LYS A 47 4.28 0.92 6.73
C LYS A 47 5.72 1.28 7.12
N ALA A 48 6.70 0.61 6.53
CA ALA A 48 8.11 0.88 6.77
C ALA A 48 8.99 0.68 5.52
N THR A 49 10.21 1.22 5.57
CA THR A 49 11.24 1.07 4.54
C THR A 49 12.43 0.30 5.10
N ILE A 50 12.83 -0.78 4.45
CA ILE A 50 14.01 -1.58 4.82
C ILE A 50 15.27 -0.73 4.58
N VAL A 51 16.06 -0.55 5.63
CA VAL A 51 17.37 0.12 5.60
C VAL A 51 18.48 -0.92 5.44
N LYS A 52 18.35 -2.05 6.14
CA LYS A 52 19.35 -3.12 6.13
C LYS A 52 18.69 -4.47 6.34
N ARG A 53 19.20 -5.50 5.66
CA ARG A 53 18.80 -6.89 5.84
C ARG A 53 20.03 -7.71 6.22
N ASP A 54 20.05 -8.21 7.45
CA ASP A 54 21.00 -9.21 7.93
C ASP A 54 20.33 -10.60 7.89
N LYS A 55 21.08 -11.69 8.13
CA LYS A 55 20.60 -13.08 7.92
C LYS A 55 19.33 -13.44 8.71
N ASP A 56 19.16 -12.90 9.91
CA ASP A 56 18.04 -13.23 10.81
C ASP A 56 17.25 -12.00 11.28
N GLN A 57 17.68 -10.79 10.88
CA GLN A 57 17.12 -9.53 11.35
C GLN A 57 17.07 -8.50 10.21
N VAL A 58 15.99 -7.73 10.19
CA VAL A 58 15.76 -6.66 9.23
C VAL A 58 15.63 -5.35 10.00
N THR A 59 16.49 -4.39 9.66
CA THR A 59 16.38 -3.03 10.15
C THR A 59 15.49 -2.22 9.21
N VAL A 60 14.36 -1.78 9.73
CA VAL A 60 13.34 -0.99 9.01
C VAL A 60 13.26 0.42 9.59
N LYS A 61 12.85 1.38 8.77
CA LYS A 61 12.52 2.75 9.17
C LYS A 61 11.03 2.98 8.98
N LEU A 62 10.32 3.34 10.06
CA LEU A 62 8.89 3.65 10.01
C LEU A 62 8.63 4.92 9.19
N LEU A 63 7.59 4.92 8.36
CA LEU A 63 7.38 5.98 7.38
C LEU A 63 6.92 7.32 7.99
N ASN A 64 6.15 7.31 9.09
CA ASN A 64 5.66 8.55 9.70
C ASN A 64 6.49 9.01 10.89
N SER A 65 7.03 8.07 11.67
CA SER A 65 7.77 8.38 12.90
C SER A 65 9.28 8.54 12.67
N ASP A 66 9.79 8.22 11.47
CA ASP A 66 11.21 8.17 11.11
C ASP A 66 12.08 7.30 12.06
N GLU A 67 11.45 6.55 12.97
CA GLU A 67 12.07 5.67 13.94
C GLU A 67 12.61 4.43 13.22
N THR A 68 13.81 4.02 13.61
CA THR A 68 14.43 2.81 13.07
C THR A 68 14.26 1.66 14.06
N ARG A 69 13.73 0.53 13.60
CA ARG A 69 13.56 -0.68 14.41
C ARG A 69 14.20 -1.88 13.73
N THR A 70 14.68 -2.81 14.55
CA THR A 70 15.20 -4.08 14.09
C THR A 70 14.22 -5.17 14.49
N LEU A 71 13.67 -5.85 13.49
CA LEU A 71 12.69 -6.93 13.64
C LEU A 71 13.25 -8.21 13.04
N LYS A 72 12.59 -9.34 13.30
CA LYS A 72 12.91 -10.59 12.59
C LYS A 72 12.36 -10.51 11.17
N ASP A 73 12.96 -11.27 10.25
CA ASP A 73 12.50 -11.33 8.86
C ASP A 73 11.04 -11.82 8.76
N ASP A 74 10.62 -12.71 9.67
CA ASP A 74 9.24 -13.24 9.75
C ASP A 74 8.19 -12.16 10.07
N ASP A 75 8.58 -11.08 10.74
CA ASP A 75 7.69 -9.96 11.10
C ASP A 75 7.61 -8.89 10.00
N VAL A 76 8.34 -9.09 8.89
CA VAL A 76 8.40 -8.17 7.75
C VAL A 76 7.64 -8.76 6.58
N SER A 77 6.54 -8.10 6.21
CA SER A 77 5.71 -8.46 5.07
C SER A 77 6.02 -7.61 3.84
N SER A 78 5.89 -8.18 2.65
CA SER A 78 6.08 -7.43 1.40
C SER A 78 4.91 -6.46 1.14
N MET A 79 5.21 -5.28 0.61
CA MET A 79 4.21 -4.27 0.25
C MET A 79 3.86 -4.34 -1.24
N ASN A 80 2.58 -4.18 -1.57
CA ASN A 80 2.14 -4.09 -2.96
C ASN A 80 2.56 -2.74 -3.59
N PRO A 81 2.92 -2.71 -4.89
CA PRO A 81 3.17 -1.46 -5.59
C PRO A 81 1.93 -0.53 -5.61
N PRO A 82 2.11 0.81 -5.77
CA PRO A 82 1.03 1.79 -5.75
C PRO A 82 -0.07 1.55 -6.79
N LYS A 83 0.21 0.75 -7.83
CA LYS A 83 -0.81 0.29 -8.78
C LYS A 83 -1.97 -0.49 -8.14
N PHE A 84 -1.75 -1.07 -6.97
CA PHE A 84 -2.75 -1.80 -6.19
C PHE A 84 -3.38 -0.95 -5.08
N ASP A 85 -2.99 0.32 -4.95
CA ASP A 85 -3.62 1.23 -3.99
C ASP A 85 -5.11 1.40 -4.35
N LYS A 86 -5.96 1.22 -3.33
CA LYS A 86 -7.43 1.32 -3.44
C LYS A 86 -8.02 0.44 -4.56
N ILE A 87 -7.38 -0.70 -4.86
CA ILE A 87 -7.96 -1.69 -5.79
C ILE A 87 -9.36 -2.10 -5.33
N GLU A 88 -10.25 -2.35 -6.27
CA GLU A 88 -11.64 -2.75 -5.98
C GLU A 88 -11.75 -4.23 -5.64
N ASP A 89 -10.95 -5.04 -6.32
CA ASP A 89 -10.83 -6.46 -6.06
C ASP A 89 -9.49 -6.75 -5.40
N MET A 90 -9.50 -7.03 -4.10
CA MET A 90 -8.29 -7.34 -3.35
C MET A 90 -7.68 -8.68 -3.73
N ALA A 91 -8.43 -9.59 -4.36
CA ALA A 91 -7.89 -10.85 -4.87
C ALA A 91 -6.88 -10.62 -6.03
N MET A 92 -6.90 -9.43 -6.64
CA MET A 92 -5.97 -9.05 -7.69
C MET A 92 -4.63 -8.51 -7.17
N MET A 93 -4.44 -8.39 -5.85
CA MET A 93 -3.14 -7.98 -5.27
C MET A 93 -2.06 -9.05 -5.48
N THR A 94 -0.80 -8.63 -5.61
CA THR A 94 0.34 -9.56 -5.74
C THR A 94 0.68 -10.20 -4.39
N TYR A 95 0.74 -9.40 -3.33
CA TYR A 95 0.97 -9.85 -1.97
C TYR A 95 -0.33 -9.76 -1.20
N LEU A 96 -0.98 -10.91 -0.97
CA LEU A 96 -2.21 -11.00 -0.20
C LEU A 96 -1.89 -11.34 1.26
N ASN A 97 -1.39 -10.35 2.00
CA ASN A 97 -1.13 -10.45 3.44
C ASN A 97 -2.12 -9.57 4.23
N GLU A 98 -2.23 -9.82 5.53
CA GLU A 98 -3.17 -9.12 6.42
C GLU A 98 -2.96 -7.60 6.38
N ALA A 99 -1.71 -7.14 6.37
CA ALA A 99 -1.37 -5.73 6.30
C ALA A 99 -1.84 -5.08 4.98
N SER A 100 -1.68 -5.76 3.84
CA SER A 100 -2.11 -5.27 2.52
C SER A 100 -3.62 -5.09 2.46
N VAL A 101 -4.37 -6.08 2.97
CA VAL A 101 -5.84 -6.04 3.03
C VAL A 101 -6.30 -4.91 3.94
N LEU A 102 -5.73 -4.81 5.15
CA LEU A 102 -6.08 -3.78 6.12
C LEU A 102 -5.82 -2.36 5.58
N TYR A 103 -4.67 -2.13 4.93
CA TYR A 103 -4.36 -0.83 4.36
C TYR A 103 -5.26 -0.45 3.20
N ASN A 104 -5.58 -1.41 2.34
CA ASN A 104 -6.47 -1.15 1.23
C ASN A 104 -7.86 -0.77 1.74
N LEU A 105 -8.39 -1.50 2.72
CA LEU A 105 -9.67 -1.17 3.35
C LEU A 105 -9.66 0.18 4.07
N LYS A 106 -8.54 0.56 4.69
CA LYS A 106 -8.40 1.86 5.38
C LYS A 106 -8.33 3.05 4.43
N GLU A 107 -7.77 2.88 3.23
CA GLU A 107 -7.54 3.97 2.27
C GLU A 107 -8.66 4.14 1.23
N ARG A 108 -9.56 3.16 1.11
CA ARG A 108 -10.76 3.22 0.27
C ARG A 108 -11.82 4.14 0.87
#